data_AF-A0A2V5UTB2-F1
#
_entry.id   AF-A0A2V5UTB2-F1
#
_cell.length_a   1.000
_cell.length_b   1.000
_cell.length_c   1.000
_cell.angle_alpha   90.00
_cell.angle_beta   90.00
_cell.angle_gamma   90.00
#
_symmetry.space_group_name_H-M   'P 1'
#
loop_
_entity.id
_entity.type
_entity.pdbx_description
1 polymer ?
#
loop_
_entity_poly.entity_id
_entity_poly.type
_entity_poly.pdbx_seq_one_letter_code
_entity_poly.pdbx_strand_id
1 'polypeptide(L)'
;ELNQIVRSTACFRSAEASGKLNRVPMGDGMALLFFRNLEEPVRCALEISRALQEQPHIQLRMGIHSGPVNPVGDVNDETNMAGAGINVAQRVLDCGDAGHVLLSAHVAEDLAQYRHWQPYLQDLGECDVKHGLRLHLFNLYKDGLGNPEVPEKLKRRKWKYKSAVVRPVSPPRWPKLLLVVASIVLAVALISVSISIRR
;
A
#
# COMPACT_ATOMS: atom_id res chain seq x y z
N GLU A 1 6.11 13.10 -24.71
CA GLU A 1 7.28 12.74 -23.89
C GLU A 1 6.92 11.73 -22.79
N LEU A 2 6.10 12.08 -21.78
CA LEU A 2 5.70 11.17 -20.69
C LEU A 2 5.19 9.80 -21.17
N ASN A 3 4.29 9.77 -22.17
CA ASN A 3 3.78 8.51 -22.76
C ASN A 3 4.90 7.60 -23.27
N GLN A 4 5.97 8.17 -23.84
CA GLN A 4 7.11 7.41 -24.36
C GLN A 4 7.96 6.85 -23.22
N ILE A 5 8.19 7.65 -22.17
CA ILE A 5 8.89 7.20 -20.95
C ILE A 5 8.16 6.00 -20.35
N VAL A 6 6.86 6.12 -20.11
CA VAL A 6 6.04 5.04 -19.53
C VAL A 6 6.09 3.78 -20.40
N ARG A 7 5.90 3.90 -21.73
CA ARG A 7 5.95 2.76 -22.67
C ARG A 7 7.34 2.13 -22.78
N SER A 8 8.39 2.86 -22.46
CA SER A 8 9.78 2.38 -22.50
C SER A 8 10.21 1.61 -21.26
N THR A 9 9.37 1.55 -20.21
CA THR A 9 9.68 0.77 -19.01
C THR A 9 9.55 -0.74 -19.29
N ALA A 10 10.38 -1.55 -18.63
CA ALA A 10 10.39 -2.99 -18.79
C ALA A 10 9.09 -3.61 -18.27
N CYS A 11 8.59 -3.11 -17.14
CA CYS A 11 7.32 -3.54 -16.57
C CYS A 11 6.15 -3.30 -17.54
N PHE A 12 6.05 -2.10 -18.13
CA PHE A 12 5.02 -1.79 -19.12
C PHE A 12 5.08 -2.73 -20.32
N ARG A 13 6.27 -2.88 -20.93
CA ARG A 13 6.44 -3.77 -22.10
C ARG A 13 6.09 -5.23 -21.79
N SER A 14 6.48 -5.72 -20.62
CA SER A 14 6.16 -7.10 -20.19
C SER A 14 4.66 -7.29 -20.01
N ALA A 15 3.97 -6.35 -19.37
CA ALA A 15 2.54 -6.42 -19.15
C ALA A 15 1.76 -6.30 -20.48
N GLU A 16 2.18 -5.39 -21.37
CA GLU A 16 1.62 -5.21 -22.71
C GLU A 16 1.81 -6.47 -23.57
N ALA A 17 3.02 -7.04 -23.61
CA ALA A 17 3.31 -8.26 -24.39
C ALA A 17 2.48 -9.48 -23.92
N SER A 18 2.07 -9.50 -22.65
CA SER A 18 1.21 -10.57 -22.12
C SER A 18 -0.29 -10.33 -22.33
N GLY A 19 -0.69 -9.20 -22.90
CA GLY A 19 -2.10 -8.81 -23.03
C GLY A 19 -2.79 -8.57 -21.69
N LYS A 20 -2.04 -8.28 -20.62
CA LYS A 20 -2.54 -8.09 -19.25
C LYS A 20 -2.32 -6.67 -18.74
N LEU A 21 -2.23 -5.70 -19.65
CA LEU A 21 -2.17 -4.28 -19.36
C LEU A 21 -3.33 -3.57 -20.05
N ASN A 22 -4.16 -2.86 -19.28
CA ASN A 22 -5.12 -1.92 -19.82
C ASN A 22 -4.66 -0.49 -19.50
N ARG A 23 -4.90 0.44 -20.43
CA ARG A 23 -4.52 1.86 -20.31
C ARG A 23 -5.74 2.72 -20.50
N VAL A 24 -5.95 3.67 -19.59
CA VAL A 24 -7.05 4.63 -19.68
C VAL A 24 -6.46 6.04 -19.70
N PRO A 25 -6.72 6.86 -20.74
CA PRO A 25 -6.26 8.25 -20.77
C PRO A 25 -7.00 9.07 -19.69
N MET A 26 -6.27 9.90 -18.94
CA MET A 26 -6.78 10.68 -17.82
C MET A 26 -6.38 12.16 -17.96
N GLY A 27 -6.77 12.79 -19.07
CA GLY A 27 -6.44 14.20 -19.34
C GLY A 27 -4.94 14.42 -19.57
N ASP A 28 -4.23 14.87 -18.53
CA ASP A 28 -2.78 15.09 -18.53
C ASP A 28 -1.96 13.85 -18.11
N GLY A 29 -2.64 12.81 -17.62
CA GLY A 29 -2.02 11.55 -17.20
C GLY A 29 -2.65 10.32 -17.83
N MET A 30 -2.40 9.17 -17.21
CA MET A 30 -2.95 7.89 -17.60
C MET A 30 -3.15 6.99 -16.38
N ALA A 31 -4.13 6.10 -16.43
CA ALA A 31 -4.22 4.96 -15.54
C ALA A 31 -3.63 3.73 -16.23
N LEU A 32 -2.80 2.99 -15.50
CA LEU A 32 -2.25 1.70 -15.91
C LEU A 32 -2.84 0.62 -15.01
N LEU A 33 -3.51 -0.36 -15.62
CA LEU A 33 -4.17 -1.44 -14.90
C LEU A 33 -3.39 -2.73 -15.07
N PHE A 34 -2.86 -3.24 -13.97
CA PHE A 34 -2.11 -4.49 -13.89
C PHE A 34 -2.98 -5.56 -13.22
N PHE A 35 -3.03 -6.75 -13.81
CA PHE A 35 -3.94 -7.83 -13.37
C PHE A 35 -3.21 -9.10 -12.90
N ARG A 36 -1.86 -9.14 -12.94
CA ARG A 36 -1.11 -10.37 -12.67
C ARG A 36 -0.55 -10.44 -11.27
N ASN A 37 0.10 -9.38 -10.81
CA ASN A 37 0.74 -9.35 -9.50
C ASN A 37 0.73 -7.94 -8.90
N LEU A 38 0.79 -7.88 -7.58
CA LEU A 38 0.75 -6.62 -6.83
C LEU A 38 2.06 -5.82 -6.94
N GLU A 39 3.19 -6.48 -7.17
CA GLU A 39 4.50 -5.83 -7.27
C GLU A 39 4.69 -5.08 -8.61
N GLU A 40 3.97 -5.47 -9.66
CA GLU A 40 4.05 -4.90 -11.01
C GLU A 40 3.81 -3.38 -11.03
N PRO A 41 2.69 -2.85 -10.53
CA PRO A 41 2.45 -1.41 -10.54
C PRO A 41 3.53 -0.64 -9.75
N VAL A 42 4.05 -1.24 -8.67
CA VAL A 42 5.08 -0.66 -7.81
C VAL A 42 6.44 -0.61 -8.53
N ARG A 43 6.83 -1.71 -9.18
CA ARG A 43 8.05 -1.77 -10.01
C ARG A 43 7.95 -0.82 -11.20
N CYS A 44 6.80 -0.77 -11.87
CA CYS A 44 6.53 0.17 -12.95
C CYS A 44 6.73 1.61 -12.49
N ALA A 45 6.15 1.98 -11.34
CA ALA A 45 6.30 3.32 -10.78
C ALA A 45 7.77 3.67 -10.50
N LEU A 46 8.56 2.74 -9.97
CA LEU A 46 10.00 2.97 -9.76
C LEU A 46 10.79 3.08 -11.07
N GLU A 47 10.48 2.28 -12.08
CA GLU A 47 11.09 2.37 -13.41
C GLU A 47 10.78 3.73 -14.07
N ILE A 48 9.54 4.21 -13.95
CA ILE A 48 9.13 5.54 -14.41
C ILE A 48 9.89 6.62 -13.63
N SER A 49 9.93 6.55 -12.29
CA SER A 49 10.66 7.50 -11.46
C SER A 49 12.14 7.57 -11.82
N ARG A 50 12.77 6.43 -12.16
CA ARG A 50 14.16 6.39 -12.61
C ARG A 50 14.34 7.11 -13.94
N ALA A 51 13.51 6.81 -14.93
CA ALA A 51 13.58 7.45 -16.24
C ALA A 51 13.31 8.97 -16.16
N LEU A 52 12.52 9.42 -15.19
CA LEU A 52 12.25 10.84 -14.96
C LEU A 52 13.39 11.60 -14.29
N GLN A 53 14.41 10.93 -13.74
CA GLN A 53 15.59 11.62 -13.21
C GLN A 53 16.33 12.43 -14.28
N GLU A 54 16.25 11.98 -15.54
CA GLU A 54 16.83 12.66 -16.70
C GLU A 54 15.90 13.75 -17.28
N GLN A 55 14.66 13.87 -16.78
CA GLN A 55 13.62 14.76 -17.31
C GLN A 55 12.96 15.60 -16.19
N PRO A 56 13.72 16.48 -15.51
CA PRO A 56 13.26 17.19 -14.30
C PRO A 56 12.13 18.19 -14.55
N HIS A 57 11.87 18.58 -15.81
CA HIS A 57 10.73 19.43 -16.18
C HIS A 57 9.40 18.69 -16.10
N ILE A 58 9.40 17.35 -16.13
CA ILE A 58 8.19 16.53 -15.99
C ILE A 58 7.92 16.28 -14.52
N GLN A 59 6.99 17.05 -13.96
CA GLN A 59 6.55 16.92 -12.57
C GLN A 59 5.46 15.85 -12.41
N LEU A 60 5.84 14.57 -12.49
CA LEU A 60 4.90 13.46 -12.31
C LEU A 60 4.63 13.16 -10.83
N ARG A 61 3.39 12.77 -10.49
CA ARG A 61 3.02 12.13 -9.23
C ARG A 61 2.23 10.87 -9.52
N MET A 62 2.43 9.83 -8.72
CA MET A 62 1.80 8.52 -8.93
C MET A 62 1.03 8.08 -7.69
N GLY A 63 -0.13 7.46 -7.91
CA GLY A 63 -0.95 6.84 -6.87
C GLY A 63 -1.33 5.43 -7.25
N ILE A 64 -1.14 4.49 -6.32
CA ILE A 64 -1.33 3.05 -6.56
C ILE A 64 -2.36 2.51 -5.57
N HIS A 65 -3.31 1.74 -6.11
CA HIS A 65 -4.33 1.05 -5.35
C HIS A 65 -4.68 -0.29 -6.03
N SER A 66 -5.11 -1.25 -5.24
CA SER A 66 -5.66 -2.53 -5.67
C SER A 66 -7.12 -2.62 -5.25
N GLY A 67 -8.02 -2.81 -6.22
CA GLY A 67 -9.46 -2.83 -5.98
C GLY A 67 -10.26 -3.19 -7.23
N PRO A 68 -11.59 -3.34 -7.11
CA PRO A 68 -12.45 -3.80 -8.19
C PRO A 68 -12.51 -2.80 -9.34
N VAL A 69 -12.35 -3.32 -10.55
CA VAL A 69 -12.46 -2.61 -11.84
C VAL A 69 -13.22 -3.50 -12.81
N ASN A 70 -14.06 -2.89 -13.65
CA ASN A 70 -14.89 -3.57 -14.64
C ASN A 70 -14.67 -2.96 -16.02
N PRO A 71 -14.69 -3.77 -17.09
CA PRO A 71 -14.73 -3.25 -18.44
C PRO A 71 -16.07 -2.53 -18.68
N VAL A 72 -16.01 -1.40 -19.35
CA VAL A 72 -17.19 -0.61 -19.75
C VAL A 72 -16.99 -0.17 -21.20
N GLY A 73 -17.98 -0.41 -22.06
CA GLY A 73 -17.96 0.12 -23.42
C GLY A 73 -18.13 1.65 -23.39
N ASP A 74 -17.28 2.37 -24.10
CA ASP A 74 -17.45 3.80 -24.30
C ASP A 74 -18.41 4.10 -25.47
N VAL A 75 -18.66 5.39 -25.73
CA VAL A 75 -19.55 5.83 -26.82
C VAL A 75 -19.00 5.54 -28.22
N ASN A 76 -17.72 5.14 -28.33
CA ASN A 76 -17.03 4.78 -29.56
C ASN A 76 -16.88 3.26 -29.72
N ASP A 77 -17.60 2.47 -28.91
CA ASP A 77 -17.46 1.00 -28.81
C ASP A 77 -16.04 0.51 -28.41
N GLU A 78 -15.20 1.40 -27.85
CA GLU A 78 -13.92 1.01 -27.26
C GLU A 78 -14.15 0.46 -25.84
N THR A 79 -13.47 -0.64 -25.51
CA THR A 79 -13.51 -1.19 -24.15
C THR A 79 -12.64 -0.34 -23.22
N ASN A 80 -13.28 0.44 -22.35
CA ASN A 80 -12.64 1.19 -21.28
C ASN A 80 -12.75 0.44 -19.94
N MET A 81 -12.21 1.00 -18.87
CA MET A 81 -12.24 0.44 -17.52
C MET A 81 -12.79 1.46 -16.54
N ALA A 82 -13.75 1.04 -15.71
CA ALA A 82 -14.32 1.86 -14.65
C ALA A 82 -14.47 1.05 -13.36
N GLY A 83 -14.50 1.71 -12.21
CA GLY A 83 -14.77 1.03 -10.94
C GLY A 83 -14.24 1.79 -9.73
N ALA A 84 -14.62 1.30 -8.54
CA ALA A 84 -14.18 1.89 -7.28
C ALA A 84 -12.65 1.89 -7.14
N GLY A 85 -11.97 0.88 -7.71
CA GLY A 85 -10.50 0.81 -7.69
C GLY A 85 -9.82 2.00 -8.36
N ILE A 86 -10.33 2.43 -9.52
CA ILE A 86 -9.79 3.60 -10.26
C ILE A 86 -10.03 4.88 -9.47
N ASN A 87 -11.23 5.04 -8.90
CA ASN A 87 -11.57 6.20 -8.08
C ASN A 87 -10.65 6.33 -6.86
N VAL A 88 -10.39 5.23 -6.15
CA VAL A 88 -9.49 5.24 -4.99
C VAL A 88 -8.04 5.50 -5.42
N ALA A 89 -7.56 4.88 -6.50
CA ALA A 89 -6.22 5.14 -7.05
C ALA A 89 -6.01 6.63 -7.36
N GLN A 90 -7.01 7.26 -7.98
CA GLN A 90 -6.97 8.70 -8.24
C GLN A 90 -6.96 9.52 -6.94
N ARG A 91 -7.69 9.12 -5.90
CA ARG A 91 -7.65 9.80 -4.59
C ARG A 91 -6.30 9.67 -3.88
N VAL A 92 -5.64 8.52 -4.02
CA VAL A 92 -4.26 8.34 -3.56
C VAL A 92 -3.33 9.30 -4.33
N LEU A 93 -3.45 9.36 -5.66
CA LEU A 93 -2.69 10.28 -6.51
C LEU A 93 -2.93 11.76 -6.16
N ASP A 94 -4.18 12.15 -5.89
CA ASP A 94 -4.60 13.52 -5.51
C ASP A 94 -3.96 14.01 -4.19
N CYS A 95 -3.32 13.12 -3.43
CA CYS A 95 -2.67 13.46 -2.16
C CYS A 95 -1.17 13.69 -2.28
N GLY A 96 -0.55 13.32 -3.41
CA GLY A 96 0.89 13.49 -3.63
C GLY A 96 1.24 14.81 -4.29
N ASP A 97 2.48 15.25 -4.05
CA ASP A 97 3.14 16.29 -4.83
C ASP A 97 4.04 15.67 -5.91
N ALA A 98 4.69 16.49 -6.73
CA ALA A 98 5.65 16.02 -7.73
C ALA A 98 6.70 15.08 -7.12
N GLY A 99 7.04 14.02 -7.86
CA GLY A 99 7.95 12.96 -7.47
C GLY A 99 7.39 11.90 -6.52
N HIS A 100 6.21 12.10 -5.92
CA HIS A 100 5.66 11.10 -5.00
C HIS A 100 5.16 9.85 -5.71
N VAL A 101 5.37 8.72 -5.05
CA VAL A 101 4.70 7.45 -5.34
C VAL A 101 3.91 7.05 -4.10
N LEU A 102 2.61 7.33 -4.10
CA LEU A 102 1.75 7.04 -2.96
C LEU A 102 0.99 5.74 -3.15
N LEU A 103 0.78 5.02 -2.05
CA LEU A 103 0.06 3.76 -1.99
C LEU A 103 -1.13 3.89 -1.04
N SER A 104 -2.24 3.25 -1.38
CA SER A 104 -3.29 2.95 -0.38
C SER A 104 -2.80 1.91 0.64
N ALA A 105 -3.35 1.93 1.85
CA ALA A 105 -3.08 0.90 2.88
C ALA A 105 -3.20 -0.53 2.36
N HIS A 106 -4.26 -0.87 1.61
CA HIS A 106 -4.43 -2.20 1.03
C HIS A 106 -3.18 -2.69 0.27
N VAL A 107 -2.61 -1.86 -0.59
CA VAL A 107 -1.40 -2.21 -1.35
C VAL A 107 -0.18 -2.26 -0.43
N ALA A 108 -0.03 -1.31 0.49
CA ALA A 108 1.13 -1.23 1.37
C ALA A 108 1.19 -2.42 2.35
N GLU A 109 0.06 -2.84 2.91
CA GLU A 109 -0.05 -3.96 3.84
C GLU A 109 0.30 -5.30 3.18
N ASP A 110 -0.18 -5.51 1.96
CA ASP A 110 0.18 -6.69 1.17
C ASP A 110 1.66 -6.67 0.76
N LEU A 111 2.20 -5.52 0.33
CA LEU A 111 3.63 -5.38 0.02
C LEU A 111 4.51 -5.60 1.24
N ALA A 112 4.05 -5.19 2.43
CA ALA A 112 4.78 -5.38 3.67
C ALA A 112 4.98 -6.86 4.03
N GLN A 113 4.21 -7.80 3.45
CA GLN A 113 4.46 -9.24 3.60
C GLN A 113 5.78 -9.68 2.93
N TYR A 114 6.27 -8.90 1.96
CA TYR A 114 7.53 -9.15 1.29
C TYR A 114 8.66 -8.35 1.96
N ARG A 115 9.60 -9.05 2.58
CA ARG A 115 10.69 -8.43 3.36
C ARG A 115 11.49 -7.39 2.57
N HIS A 116 11.64 -7.56 1.26
CA HIS A 116 12.39 -6.63 0.41
C HIS A 116 11.65 -5.32 0.13
N TRP A 117 10.36 -5.21 0.45
CA TRP A 117 9.60 -3.96 0.32
C TRP A 117 9.50 -3.17 1.62
N GLN A 118 9.47 -3.84 2.77
CA GLN A 118 9.27 -3.21 4.08
C GLN A 118 10.11 -1.95 4.34
N PRO A 119 11.42 -1.89 4.02
CA PRO A 119 12.24 -0.70 4.32
C PRO A 119 11.85 0.55 3.53
N TYR A 120 11.07 0.40 2.46
CA TYR A 120 10.74 1.46 1.50
C TYR A 120 9.31 1.99 1.65
N LEU A 121 8.54 1.43 2.58
CA LEU A 121 7.15 1.79 2.83
C LEU A 121 7.08 2.70 4.05
N GLN A 122 6.77 3.98 3.85
CA GLN A 122 6.65 4.96 4.91
C GLN A 122 5.18 5.30 5.16
N ASP A 123 4.70 5.01 6.37
CA ASP A 123 3.35 5.37 6.80
C ASP A 123 3.18 6.90 6.89
N LEU A 124 2.18 7.44 6.19
CA LEU A 124 1.82 8.85 6.22
C LEU A 124 0.58 9.15 7.09
N GLY A 125 -0.16 8.12 7.48
CA GLY A 125 -1.40 8.19 8.26
C GLY A 125 -2.67 8.35 7.42
N GLU A 126 -3.78 8.62 8.10
CA GLU A 126 -5.10 8.83 7.49
C GLU A 126 -5.32 10.25 7.00
N CYS A 127 -6.05 10.40 5.89
CA CYS A 127 -6.50 11.69 5.38
C CYS A 127 -7.92 11.62 4.78
N ASP A 128 -8.73 12.65 5.05
CA ASP A 128 -10.02 12.79 4.36
C ASP A 128 -9.80 13.31 2.93
N VAL A 129 -10.25 12.55 1.94
CA VAL A 129 -10.24 12.95 0.54
C VAL A 129 -11.61 13.45 0.10
N LYS A 130 -11.75 13.84 -1.17
CA LYS A 130 -13.01 14.38 -1.70
C LYS A 130 -14.15 13.37 -1.48
N HIS A 131 -15.36 13.90 -1.27
CA HIS A 131 -16.59 13.15 -0.99
C HIS A 131 -16.59 12.39 0.36
N GLY A 132 -15.78 12.82 1.33
CA GLY A 132 -15.84 12.32 2.71
C GLY A 132 -15.20 10.95 2.93
N LEU A 133 -14.56 10.37 1.91
CA LEU A 133 -13.80 9.14 2.05
C LEU A 133 -12.54 9.41 2.89
N ARG A 134 -12.20 8.49 3.80
CA ARG A 134 -10.94 8.51 4.55
C ARG A 134 -9.99 7.47 3.98
N LEU A 135 -8.76 7.88 3.67
CA LEU A 135 -7.72 7.00 3.14
C LEU A 135 -6.50 7.01 4.05
N HIS A 136 -6.02 5.82 4.40
CA HIS A 136 -4.69 5.63 4.99
C HIS A 136 -3.67 5.47 3.87
N LEU A 137 -2.66 6.34 3.86
CA LEU A 137 -1.67 6.47 2.80
C LEU A 137 -0.27 6.07 3.27
N PHE A 138 0.49 5.53 2.32
CA PHE A 138 1.90 5.23 2.47
C PHE A 138 2.68 5.89 1.33
N ASN A 139 3.89 6.35 1.62
CA ASN A 139 4.86 6.78 0.62
C ASN A 139 5.77 5.59 0.26
N LEU A 140 6.06 5.44 -1.03
CA LEU A 140 7.10 4.55 -1.52
C LEU A 140 8.30 5.37 -1.95
N TYR A 141 9.43 5.14 -1.28
CA TYR A 141 10.72 5.73 -1.64
C TYR A 141 11.82 4.67 -1.56
N LYS A 142 12.50 4.43 -2.69
CA LYS A 142 13.49 3.35 -2.80
C LYS A 142 14.69 3.79 -3.63
N ASP A 143 15.89 3.63 -3.09
CA ASP A 143 17.15 3.85 -3.82
C ASP A 143 17.23 5.22 -4.54
N GLY A 144 16.74 6.29 -3.92
CA GLY A 144 16.70 7.62 -4.53
C GLY A 144 15.53 7.85 -5.51
N LEU A 145 14.66 6.86 -5.68
CA LEU A 145 13.49 6.92 -6.57
C LEU A 145 12.24 7.27 -5.78
N GLY A 146 11.56 8.33 -6.24
CA GLY A 146 10.43 8.92 -5.56
C GLY A 146 10.81 10.18 -4.78
N ASN A 147 9.86 10.71 -4.02
CA ASN A 147 10.03 11.88 -3.17
C ASN A 147 9.93 11.45 -1.69
N PRO A 148 10.97 11.64 -0.86
CA PRO A 148 10.96 11.23 0.55
C PRO A 148 10.17 12.19 1.46
N GLU A 149 9.75 13.36 0.95
CA GLU A 149 9.03 14.35 1.73
C GLU A 149 7.61 13.88 2.09
N VAL A 150 7.03 14.54 3.10
CA VAL A 150 5.59 14.42 3.36
C VAL A 150 4.85 15.35 2.40
N PRO A 151 3.80 14.89 1.69
CA PRO A 151 3.03 15.78 0.82
C PRO A 151 2.46 17.01 1.55
N GLU A 152 2.49 18.17 0.91
CA GLU A 152 2.06 19.46 1.48
C GLU A 152 0.60 19.42 1.97
N LYS A 153 -0.26 18.72 1.22
CA LYS A 153 -1.67 18.52 1.57
C LYS A 153 -1.85 17.79 2.90
N LEU A 154 -0.92 16.90 3.25
CA LEU A 154 -0.91 16.14 4.50
C LEU A 154 -0.26 16.94 5.64
N LYS A 155 0.79 17.71 5.37
CA LYS A 155 1.42 18.60 6.37
C LYS A 155 0.42 19.58 6.98
N ARG A 156 -0.39 20.24 6.14
CA ARG A 156 -1.45 21.17 6.58
C ARG A 156 -2.52 20.50 7.46
N ARG A 157 -2.67 19.18 7.35
CA ARG A 157 -3.63 18.39 8.13
C ARG A 157 -3.03 17.76 9.38
N LYS A 158 -1.72 17.47 9.40
CA LYS A 158 -0.99 16.94 10.55
C LYS A 158 -1.02 17.84 11.79
N TRP A 159 -1.31 19.14 11.66
CA TRP A 159 -1.62 19.99 12.83
C TRP A 159 -2.81 19.44 13.65
N LYS A 160 -3.68 18.61 13.05
CA LYS A 160 -4.84 18.00 13.72
C LYS A 160 -4.65 16.54 14.16
N TYR A 161 -3.53 15.87 13.84
CA TYR A 161 -3.36 14.44 14.16
C TYR A 161 -1.96 14.16 14.74
N LYS A 162 -1.89 13.92 16.05
CA LYS A 162 -0.68 13.39 16.70
C LYS A 162 -0.48 11.96 16.22
N SER A 163 0.68 11.68 15.64
CA SER A 163 1.10 10.37 15.13
C SER A 163 0.80 9.25 16.13
N ALA A 164 -0.10 8.34 15.76
CA ALA A 164 -0.13 7.01 16.35
C ALA A 164 1.08 6.26 15.79
N VAL A 165 2.11 6.10 16.63
CA VAL A 165 3.26 5.23 16.34
C VAL A 165 2.71 3.83 16.09
N VAL A 166 2.95 3.26 14.90
CA VAL A 166 2.73 1.84 14.63
C VAL A 166 3.56 1.05 15.64
N ARG A 167 2.89 0.52 16.67
CA ARG A 167 3.53 -0.35 17.64
C ARG A 167 3.60 -1.76 17.03
N PRO A 168 4.77 -2.41 17.02
CA PRO A 168 4.84 -3.82 16.64
C PRO A 168 3.93 -4.63 17.58
N VAL A 169 3.04 -5.43 16.99
CA VAL A 169 2.17 -6.36 17.72
C VAL A 169 3.08 -7.35 18.44
N SER A 170 3.26 -7.16 19.74
CA SER A 170 3.89 -8.15 20.59
C SER A 170 2.92 -9.33 20.75
N PRO A 171 3.36 -10.59 20.62
CA PRO A 171 2.50 -11.72 20.90
C PRO A 171 2.02 -11.64 22.37
N PRO A 172 0.81 -12.11 22.69
CA PRO A 172 0.27 -12.04 24.04
C PRO A 172 1.22 -12.76 25.01
N ARG A 173 1.93 -11.98 25.82
CA ARG A 173 2.72 -12.49 26.94
C ARG A 173 1.73 -12.92 28.01
N TRP A 174 1.34 -14.20 27.99
CA TRP A 174 0.62 -14.78 29.12
C TRP A 174 1.48 -14.58 30.37
N PRO A 175 0.93 -13.98 31.45
CA PRO A 175 1.71 -13.77 32.65
C PRO A 175 2.14 -15.13 33.18
N LYS A 176 3.46 -15.33 33.36
CA LYS A 176 4.06 -16.57 33.90
C LYS A 176 3.39 -17.02 35.21
N LEU A 177 2.71 -16.10 35.91
CA LEU A 177 1.89 -16.35 37.08
C LEU A 177 0.77 -17.38 36.86
N LEU A 178 0.10 -17.37 35.70
CA LEU A 178 -0.99 -18.32 35.42
C LEU A 178 -0.50 -19.77 35.31
N LEU A 179 0.71 -19.97 34.74
CA LEU A 179 1.34 -21.28 34.68
C LEU A 179 1.81 -21.76 36.06
N VAL A 180 2.28 -20.86 36.93
CA VAL A 180 2.64 -21.19 38.31
C VAL A 180 1.42 -21.58 39.14
N VAL A 181 0.32 -20.83 39.04
CA VAL A 181 -0.93 -21.14 39.76
C VAL A 181 -1.51 -22.49 39.33
N ALA A 182 -1.56 -22.76 38.01
CA ALA A 182 -2.03 -24.05 37.50
C ALA A 182 -1.19 -25.23 38.02
N SER A 183 0.12 -25.04 38.16
CA SER A 183 1.05 -26.07 38.66
C SER A 183 0.84 -26.35 40.15
N ILE A 184 0.58 -25.33 40.97
CA ILE A 184 0.30 -25.49 42.40
C ILE A 184 -1.03 -26.22 42.62
N VAL A 185 -2.08 -25.87 41.88
CA VAL A 185 -3.40 -26.53 41.99
C VAL A 185 -3.30 -28.02 41.66
N LEU A 186 -2.54 -28.38 40.62
CA LEU A 186 -2.34 -29.79 40.26
C LEU A 186 -1.58 -30.56 41.35
N ALA A 187 -0.55 -29.97 41.94
CA ALA A 187 0.21 -30.61 43.02
C ALA A 187 -0.66 -30.86 44.27
N VAL A 188 -1.50 -29.89 44.67
CA VAL A 188 -2.42 -30.04 45.81
C VAL A 188 -3.46 -31.13 45.55
N ALA A 189 -4.00 -31.21 44.32
CA ALA A 189 -4.95 -32.26 43.95
C ALA A 189 -4.32 -33.67 43.99
N LEU A 190 -3.07 -33.82 43.57
CA LEU A 190 -2.38 -35.12 43.65
C LEU A 190 -2.08 -35.55 45.09
N ILE A 191 -1.76 -34.59 45.97
CA ILE A 191 -1.54 -34.85 47.40
C ILE A 191 -2.86 -35.26 48.08
N SER A 192 -3.97 -34.56 47.81
CA SER A 192 -5.26 -34.89 48.42
C SER A 192 -5.78 -36.27 47.98
N VAL A 193 -5.62 -36.62 46.70
CA VAL A 193 -5.95 -37.96 46.18
C VAL A 193 -5.06 -39.03 46.83
N SER A 194 -3.76 -38.77 46.98
CA SER A 194 -2.83 -39.73 47.62
C SER A 194 -3.16 -39.99 49.10
N ILE A 195 -3.60 -38.96 49.83
CA ILE A 195 -4.03 -39.09 51.24
C ILE A 195 -5.37 -39.85 51.32
N SER A 196 -6.29 -39.60 50.39
CA SER A 196 -7.58 -40.31 50.33
C SER A 196 -7.44 -41.80 50.00
N ILE A 197 -6.42 -42.19 49.24
CA ILE A 197 -6.15 -43.59 48.88
C ILE A 197 -5.43 -44.34 50.02
N ARG A 198 -4.74 -43.61 50.92
CA ARG A 198 -3.98 -44.19 52.05
C ARG A 198 -4.78 -44.35 53.35
N ARG A 199 -6.03 -43.89 53.39
CA ARG A 199 -6.96 -44.00 54.52
C ARG A 199 -7.95 -45.11 54.29
#